data_AF-A0A935BEB2-F1
#
_entry.id   AF-A0A935BEB2-F1
#
_cell.length_a   1.000
_cell.length_b   1.000
_cell.length_c   1.000
_cell.angle_alpha   90.00
_cell.angle_beta   90.00
_cell.angle_gamma   90.00
#
_symmetry.space_group_name_H-M   'P 1'
#
loop_
_entity.id
_entity.type
_entity.pdbx_description
1 polymer ?
#
loop_
_entity_poly.entity_id
_entity_poly.type
_entity_poly.pdbx_seq_one_letter_code
_entity_poly.pdbx_strand_id
1 'polypeptide(L)'
;MRFDKGIDKKYRKSVEDAFAAIIANGNDFHRHMMNEIIESKMLVRVQPVREINASGITGVIDSEATKERMSEERLSLREALGEIYIAIAEETIDTGGQRGCEGTFVHEGRHAYDFAQVIESMSNADVNPLSIFDPTLYELEWEAHKTAGDYMLAIDRHDYIDEGLQLMILCSTETGKCEVSDDGIRRRLNESYGLFADGHQGALASEMMGLRV
;
A
#
# COMPACT_ATOMS: atom_id res chain seq x y z
N MET A 1 4.29 6.20 12.69
CA MET A 1 3.41 7.04 11.88
C MET A 1 3.22 8.41 12.50
N ARG A 2 3.00 9.44 11.69
CA ARG A 2 2.59 10.80 12.08
C ARG A 2 1.52 11.32 11.14
N PHE A 3 0.75 12.30 11.59
CA PHE A 3 -0.30 12.95 10.79
C PHE A 3 0.14 14.32 10.28
N ASP A 4 -0.36 14.70 9.11
CA ASP A 4 -0.18 16.07 8.61
C ASP A 4 -0.82 17.10 9.55
N LYS A 5 -0.30 18.32 9.51
CA LYS A 5 -0.77 19.41 10.36
C LYS A 5 -2.19 19.80 9.94
N GLY A 6 -3.08 19.94 10.92
CA GLY A 6 -4.45 20.41 10.68
C GLY A 6 -5.48 19.33 10.34
N ILE A 7 -5.09 18.05 10.23
CA ILE A 7 -6.07 16.95 10.07
C ILE A 7 -7.02 16.92 11.27
N ASP A 8 -8.33 16.91 10.98
CA ASP A 8 -9.41 16.83 11.98
C ASP A 8 -9.27 15.57 12.86
N LYS A 9 -9.65 15.70 14.14
CA LYS A 9 -9.61 14.59 15.10
C LYS A 9 -10.46 13.40 14.65
N LYS A 10 -11.59 13.62 13.97
CA LYS A 10 -12.44 12.54 13.46
C LYS A 10 -11.66 11.64 12.49
N TYR A 11 -10.93 12.25 11.56
CA TYR A 11 -10.18 11.52 10.54
C TYR A 11 -8.97 10.80 11.14
N ARG A 12 -8.25 11.46 12.07
CA ARG A 12 -7.16 10.80 12.82
C ARG A 12 -7.65 9.53 13.50
N LYS A 13 -8.79 9.63 14.20
CA LYS A 13 -9.40 8.49 14.86
C LYS A 13 -9.80 7.39 13.88
N SER A 14 -10.41 7.72 12.74
CA SER A 14 -10.75 6.73 11.70
C SER A 14 -9.52 5.99 11.16
N VAL A 15 -8.40 6.69 10.96
CA VAL A 15 -7.13 6.07 10.56
C VAL A 15 -6.62 5.17 11.68
N GLU A 16 -6.52 5.66 12.91
CA GLU A 16 -6.04 4.87 14.07
C GLU A 16 -6.89 3.61 14.31
N ASP A 17 -8.22 3.75 14.24
CA ASP A 17 -9.15 2.63 14.38
C ASP A 17 -8.98 1.62 13.23
N ALA A 18 -8.70 2.09 12.00
CA ALA A 18 -8.44 1.20 10.84
C ALA A 18 -7.15 0.40 11.02
N PHE A 19 -6.05 1.06 11.40
CA PHE A 19 -4.79 0.35 11.70
C PHE A 19 -4.97 -0.70 12.81
N ALA A 20 -5.68 -0.34 13.88
CA ALA A 20 -5.98 -1.27 14.97
C ALA A 20 -6.82 -2.47 14.49
N ALA A 21 -7.82 -2.24 13.63
CA ALA A 21 -8.64 -3.29 13.05
C ALA A 21 -7.86 -4.22 12.11
N ILE A 22 -6.96 -3.67 11.29
CA ILE A 22 -6.10 -4.46 10.40
C ILE A 22 -5.14 -5.34 11.21
N ILE A 23 -4.53 -4.82 12.28
CA ILE A 23 -3.67 -5.60 13.18
C ILE A 23 -4.45 -6.71 13.87
N ALA A 24 -5.67 -6.41 14.34
CA ALA A 24 -6.49 -7.38 15.07
C ALA A 24 -6.99 -8.53 14.18
N ASN A 25 -7.36 -8.24 12.92
CA ASN A 25 -8.06 -9.18 12.06
C ASN A 25 -7.21 -9.74 10.90
N GLY A 26 -6.10 -9.10 10.54
CA GLY A 26 -5.25 -9.53 9.43
C GLY A 26 -4.42 -10.78 9.74
N ASN A 27 -3.68 -11.27 8.75
CA ASN A 27 -2.68 -12.32 8.95
C ASN A 27 -1.36 -11.75 9.54
N ASP A 28 -0.33 -12.60 9.68
CA ASP A 28 0.97 -12.18 10.26
C ASP A 28 1.66 -11.08 9.45
N PHE A 29 1.53 -11.12 8.12
CA PHE A 29 2.11 -10.09 7.26
C PHE A 29 1.42 -8.73 7.46
N HIS A 30 0.08 -8.71 7.52
CA HIS A 30 -0.67 -7.48 7.83
C HIS A 30 -0.26 -6.89 9.18
N ARG A 31 -0.15 -7.72 10.22
CA ARG A 31 0.30 -7.29 11.54
C ARG A 31 1.69 -6.68 11.49
N HIS A 32 2.62 -7.37 10.84
CA HIS A 32 4.00 -6.91 10.68
C HIS A 32 4.05 -5.55 9.98
N MET A 33 3.45 -5.46 8.78
CA MET A 33 3.41 -4.25 7.97
C MET A 33 2.82 -3.05 8.73
N MET A 34 1.66 -3.24 9.38
CA MET A 34 1.01 -2.16 10.12
C MET A 34 1.83 -1.71 11.34
N ASN A 35 2.47 -2.64 12.05
CA ASN A 35 3.34 -2.28 13.18
C ASN A 35 4.56 -1.49 12.73
N GLU A 36 5.22 -1.88 11.63
CA GLU A 36 6.33 -1.11 11.05
C GLU A 36 5.90 0.32 10.68
N ILE A 37 4.72 0.47 10.08
CA ILE A 37 4.16 1.78 9.75
C ILE A 37 3.86 2.60 11.03
N ILE A 38 3.19 2.03 12.03
CA ILE A 38 2.85 2.72 13.28
C ILE A 38 4.12 3.15 14.03
N GLU A 39 5.15 2.32 14.05
CA GLU A 39 6.40 2.59 14.77
C GLU A 39 7.38 3.50 13.99
N SER A 40 7.14 3.73 12.70
CA SER A 40 7.95 4.63 11.84
C SER A 40 7.66 6.13 12.03
N LYS A 41 8.19 6.98 11.13
CA LYS A 41 7.79 8.40 10.98
C LYS A 41 6.95 8.67 9.71
N MET A 42 6.37 7.63 9.09
CA MET A 42 5.56 7.75 7.88
C MET A 42 4.43 8.76 8.05
N LEU A 43 4.20 9.59 7.04
CA LEU A 43 3.22 10.66 7.07
C LEU A 43 1.86 10.21 6.54
N VAL A 44 0.80 10.33 7.34
CA VAL A 44 -0.58 10.19 6.85
C VAL A 44 -1.17 11.57 6.58
N ARG A 45 -1.73 11.71 5.38
CA ARG A 45 -2.46 12.89 4.90
C ARG A 45 -3.92 12.52 4.68
N VAL A 46 -4.80 13.50 4.86
CA VAL A 46 -6.21 13.39 4.48
C VAL A 46 -6.47 14.53 3.53
N GLN A 47 -6.89 14.22 2.30
CA GLN A 47 -7.10 15.20 1.24
C GLN A 47 -8.42 14.93 0.51
N PRO A 48 -9.06 15.93 -0.10
CA PRO A 48 -10.24 15.69 -0.94
C PRO A 48 -9.90 14.79 -2.15
N VAL A 49 -10.84 13.95 -2.61
CA VAL A 49 -10.67 13.10 -3.81
C VAL A 49 -10.18 13.92 -5.00
N ARG A 50 -10.68 15.15 -5.19
CA ARG A 50 -10.28 16.04 -6.29
C ARG A 50 -8.78 16.40 -6.32
N GLU A 51 -8.06 16.23 -5.20
CA GLU A 51 -6.63 16.56 -5.09
C GLU A 51 -5.74 15.35 -5.37
N ILE A 52 -6.18 14.14 -4.99
CA ILE A 52 -5.42 12.89 -5.18
C ILE A 52 -5.94 12.00 -6.32
N ASN A 53 -7.15 12.26 -6.82
CA ASN A 53 -7.86 11.53 -7.89
C ASN A 53 -8.03 10.01 -7.65
N ALA A 54 -8.02 9.58 -6.39
CA ALA A 54 -8.16 8.18 -5.99
C ALA A 54 -8.71 8.10 -4.56
N SER A 55 -9.05 6.88 -4.11
CA SER A 55 -9.43 6.63 -2.70
C SER A 55 -8.27 6.80 -1.74
N GLY A 56 -7.06 6.49 -2.20
CA GLY A 56 -5.80 6.71 -1.53
C GLY A 56 -4.66 6.79 -2.54
N ILE A 57 -3.51 7.30 -2.11
CA ILE A 57 -2.27 7.30 -2.90
C ILE A 57 -1.06 7.28 -1.96
N THR A 58 -0.05 6.51 -2.35
CA THR A 58 1.25 6.45 -1.69
C THR A 58 2.31 7.19 -2.48
N GLY A 59 3.24 7.88 -1.79
CA GLY A 59 4.35 8.58 -2.44
C GLY A 59 5.48 8.94 -1.47
N VAL A 60 6.53 9.59 -2.00
CA VAL A 60 7.65 10.11 -1.20
C VAL A 60 7.39 11.55 -0.79
N ILE A 61 7.74 11.90 0.46
CA ILE A 61 7.50 13.22 1.03
C ILE A 61 8.32 14.30 0.31
N ASP A 62 9.60 14.03 0.06
CA ASP A 62 10.55 14.89 -0.66
C ASP A 62 11.61 14.03 -1.34
N SER A 63 11.47 13.83 -2.65
CA SER A 63 12.36 12.94 -3.41
C SER A 63 13.82 13.39 -3.44
N GLU A 64 14.09 14.70 -3.41
CA GLU A 64 15.48 15.21 -3.41
C GLU A 64 16.14 14.96 -2.06
N ALA A 65 15.45 15.29 -0.96
CA ALA A 65 15.96 15.03 0.38
C ALA A 65 16.14 13.54 0.65
N THR A 66 15.22 12.70 0.18
CA THR A 66 15.34 11.24 0.30
C THR A 66 16.56 10.74 -0.48
N LYS A 67 16.82 11.21 -1.71
CA LYS A 67 18.02 10.86 -2.49
C LYS A 67 19.31 11.26 -1.78
N GLU A 68 19.36 12.46 -1.21
CA GLU A 68 20.51 12.94 -0.43
C GLU A 68 20.77 11.99 0.75
N ARG A 69 19.75 11.72 1.57
CA ARG A 69 19.87 10.81 2.72
C ARG A 69 20.30 9.40 2.31
N MET A 70 19.73 8.83 1.24
CA MET A 70 20.13 7.51 0.73
C MET A 70 21.59 7.44 0.29
N SER A 71 22.19 8.57 -0.11
CA SER A 71 23.59 8.62 -0.51
C SER A 71 24.56 8.76 0.69
N GLU A 72 24.07 9.25 1.82
CA GLU A 72 24.88 9.53 3.01
C GLU A 72 24.70 8.49 4.12
N GLU A 73 23.53 7.87 4.18
CA GLU A 73 23.09 7.01 5.27
C GLU A 73 22.59 5.65 4.76
N ARG A 74 22.81 4.62 5.57
CA ARG A 74 22.15 3.32 5.39
C ARG A 74 20.86 3.32 6.20
N LEU A 75 19.74 3.38 5.50
CA LEU A 75 18.43 3.47 6.13
C LEU A 75 17.93 2.06 6.46
N SER A 76 17.40 1.89 7.66
CA SER A 76 16.53 0.75 7.98
C SER A 76 15.15 0.93 7.35
N LEU A 77 14.39 -0.16 7.21
CA LEU A 77 12.99 -0.13 6.76
C LEU A 77 12.13 0.93 7.48
N ARG A 78 12.26 1.07 8.81
CA ARG A 78 11.49 2.06 9.59
C ARG A 78 11.88 3.50 9.31
N GLU A 79 13.15 3.73 9.04
CA GLU A 79 13.66 5.05 8.64
C GLU A 79 13.21 5.39 7.22
N ALA A 80 13.25 4.41 6.31
CA ALA A 80 12.74 4.52 4.94
C ALA A 80 11.23 4.77 4.90
N LEU A 81 10.43 4.10 5.74
CA LEU A 81 9.01 4.42 5.93
C LEU A 81 8.81 5.88 6.39
N GLY A 82 9.78 6.47 7.09
CA GLY A 82 9.79 7.88 7.48
C GLY A 82 9.81 8.87 6.31
N GLU A 83 10.26 8.44 5.14
CA GLU A 83 10.34 9.22 3.89
C GLU A 83 9.03 9.17 3.08
N ILE A 84 8.09 8.31 3.48
CA ILE A 84 6.90 7.99 2.69
C ILE A 84 5.66 8.66 3.30
N TYR A 85 4.70 8.99 2.43
CA TYR A 85 3.35 9.35 2.83
C TYR A 85 2.30 8.41 2.23
N ILE A 86 1.20 8.26 2.95
CA ILE A 86 -0.09 7.79 2.42
C ILE A 86 -1.07 8.95 2.55
N ALA A 87 -1.72 9.33 1.45
CA ALA A 87 -2.85 10.25 1.46
C ALA A 87 -4.14 9.45 1.22
N ILE A 88 -5.10 9.56 2.14
CA ILE A 88 -6.44 8.97 1.99
C ILE A 88 -7.46 10.07 1.69
N ALA A 89 -8.43 9.75 0.85
CA ALA A 89 -9.48 10.69 0.49
C ALA A 89 -10.45 10.94 1.66
N GLU A 90 -10.85 12.19 1.90
CA GLU A 90 -11.90 12.52 2.88
C GLU A 90 -13.19 11.76 2.61
N GLU A 91 -13.61 11.73 1.34
CA GLU A 91 -14.83 11.08 0.89
C GLU A 91 -14.77 9.57 1.08
N THR A 92 -13.60 8.94 0.98
CA THR A 92 -13.43 7.51 1.27
C THR A 92 -13.72 7.21 2.74
N ILE A 93 -13.28 8.07 3.65
CA ILE A 93 -13.58 7.92 5.09
C ILE A 93 -15.05 8.22 5.36
N ASP A 94 -15.57 9.33 4.83
CA ASP A 94 -16.92 9.81 5.14
C ASP A 94 -18.03 8.92 4.52
N THR A 95 -17.79 8.32 3.35
CA THR A 95 -18.78 7.48 2.65
C THR A 95 -18.52 5.98 2.81
N GLY A 96 -17.27 5.56 2.66
CA GLY A 96 -16.85 4.15 2.83
C GLY A 96 -16.77 3.74 4.30
N GLY A 97 -16.80 4.71 5.22
CA GLY A 97 -16.72 4.48 6.65
C GLY A 97 -15.47 3.71 7.03
N GLN A 98 -15.61 2.85 8.03
CA GLN A 98 -14.48 2.07 8.54
C GLN A 98 -13.92 1.10 7.49
N ARG A 99 -14.78 0.45 6.69
CA ARG A 99 -14.36 -0.47 5.63
C ARG A 99 -13.54 0.21 4.54
N GLY A 100 -13.98 1.39 4.09
CA GLY A 100 -13.25 2.18 3.09
C GLY A 100 -11.86 2.59 3.61
N CYS A 101 -11.79 2.96 4.89
CA CYS A 101 -10.52 3.26 5.55
C CYS A 101 -9.61 2.02 5.64
N GLU A 102 -10.12 0.90 6.15
CA GLU A 102 -9.39 -0.37 6.27
C GLU A 102 -8.86 -0.84 4.91
N GLY A 103 -9.72 -0.94 3.89
CA GLY A 103 -9.34 -1.38 2.55
C GLY A 103 -8.26 -0.49 1.92
N THR A 104 -8.38 0.84 2.09
CA THR A 104 -7.37 1.79 1.59
C THR A 104 -6.02 1.57 2.29
N PHE A 105 -5.98 1.44 3.61
CA PHE A 105 -4.71 1.25 4.32
C PHE A 105 -4.12 -0.15 4.15
N VAL A 106 -4.91 -1.18 3.84
CA VAL A 106 -4.35 -2.49 3.45
C VAL A 106 -3.64 -2.39 2.10
N HIS A 107 -4.25 -1.73 1.12
CA HIS A 107 -3.69 -1.59 -0.22
C HIS A 107 -2.51 -0.59 -0.24
N GLU A 108 -2.73 0.66 0.18
CA GLU A 108 -1.70 1.69 0.22
C GLU A 108 -0.61 1.38 1.26
N GLY A 109 -0.95 0.68 2.35
CA GLY A 109 0.03 0.20 3.31
C GLY A 109 1.03 -0.76 2.66
N ARG A 110 0.57 -1.60 1.72
CA ARG A 110 1.47 -2.48 0.96
C ARG A 110 2.39 -1.67 0.05
N HIS A 111 1.86 -0.68 -0.69
CA HIS A 111 2.69 0.22 -1.49
C HIS A 111 3.73 0.97 -0.64
N ALA A 112 3.34 1.48 0.52
CA ALA A 112 4.26 2.17 1.42
C ALA A 112 5.35 1.24 1.94
N TYR A 113 5.00 -0.01 2.23
CA TYR A 113 5.97 -1.03 2.62
C TYR A 113 6.96 -1.35 1.49
N ASP A 114 6.47 -1.58 0.27
CA ASP A 114 7.32 -1.88 -0.89
C ASP A 114 8.22 -0.67 -1.23
N PHE A 115 7.70 0.56 -1.22
CA PHE A 115 8.49 1.78 -1.42
C PHE A 115 9.59 1.93 -0.35
N ALA A 116 9.30 1.58 0.90
CA ALA A 116 10.31 1.61 1.96
C ALA A 116 11.41 0.56 1.72
N GLN A 117 11.05 -0.63 1.25
CA GLN A 117 12.03 -1.66 0.88
C GLN A 117 12.91 -1.23 -0.30
N VAL A 118 12.36 -0.48 -1.26
CA VAL A 118 13.14 0.11 -2.35
C VAL A 118 14.17 1.09 -1.80
N ILE A 119 13.73 2.06 -0.99
CA ILE A 119 14.60 3.06 -0.36
C ILE A 119 15.69 2.40 0.50
N GLU A 120 15.30 1.45 1.37
CA GLU A 120 16.23 0.68 2.21
C GLU A 120 17.26 -0.06 1.33
N SER A 121 16.81 -0.86 0.36
CA SER A 121 17.72 -1.68 -0.45
C SER A 121 18.68 -0.82 -1.29
N MET A 122 18.21 0.32 -1.82
CA MET A 122 19.04 1.24 -2.58
C MET A 122 20.04 2.00 -1.68
N SER A 123 19.67 2.39 -0.47
CA SER A 123 20.60 3.00 0.50
C SER A 123 21.69 2.04 0.98
N ASN A 124 21.45 0.73 0.87
CA ASN A 124 22.38 -0.34 1.23
C ASN A 124 23.09 -0.96 0.00
N ALA A 125 22.97 -0.35 -1.18
CA ALA A 125 23.47 -0.92 -2.44
C ALA A 125 25.00 -1.09 -2.46
N ASP A 126 25.75 -0.33 -1.66
CA ASP A 126 27.20 -0.47 -1.53
C ASP A 126 27.62 -1.77 -0.81
N VAL A 127 26.77 -2.28 0.09
CA VAL A 127 26.98 -3.52 0.84
C VAL A 127 26.40 -4.72 0.11
N ASN A 128 25.25 -4.57 -0.55
CA ASN A 128 24.59 -5.67 -1.26
C ASN A 128 23.99 -5.25 -2.61
N PRO A 129 24.83 -5.01 -3.64
CA PRO A 129 24.37 -4.47 -4.93
C PRO A 129 23.50 -5.44 -5.75
N LEU A 130 23.53 -6.74 -5.44
CA LEU A 130 22.74 -7.75 -6.15
C LEU A 130 21.34 -7.97 -5.56
N SER A 131 21.02 -7.33 -4.44
CA SER A 131 19.72 -7.45 -3.76
C SER A 131 18.92 -6.14 -3.76
N ILE A 132 19.13 -5.28 -4.76
CA ILE A 132 18.30 -4.10 -4.96
C ILE A 132 16.89 -4.57 -5.31
N PHE A 133 15.93 -4.11 -4.50
CA PHE A 133 14.51 -4.31 -4.73
C PHE A 133 13.97 -3.07 -5.45
N ASP A 134 13.45 -3.24 -6.67
CA ASP A 134 12.88 -2.16 -7.49
C ASP A 134 11.79 -2.75 -8.41
N PRO A 135 10.60 -3.07 -7.85
CA PRO A 135 9.53 -3.70 -8.60
C PRO A 135 8.91 -2.73 -9.62
N THR A 136 8.31 -3.29 -10.65
CA THR A 136 7.47 -2.56 -11.61
C THR A 136 6.10 -2.19 -10.99
N LEU A 137 5.41 -1.20 -11.56
CA LEU A 137 4.03 -0.87 -11.18
C LEU A 137 3.08 -2.08 -11.23
N TYR A 138 3.23 -2.95 -12.22
CA TYR A 138 2.48 -4.20 -12.30
C TYR A 138 2.71 -5.08 -11.08
N GLU A 139 3.96 -5.27 -10.65
CA GLU A 139 4.30 -6.10 -9.49
C GLU A 139 3.81 -5.49 -8.18
N LEU A 140 3.91 -4.16 -8.04
CA LEU A 140 3.36 -3.43 -6.88
C LEU A 140 1.86 -3.62 -6.75
N GLU A 141 1.11 -3.36 -7.82
CA GLU A 141 -0.35 -3.48 -7.83
C GLU A 141 -0.78 -4.94 -7.63
N TRP A 142 -0.08 -5.89 -8.26
CA TRP A 142 -0.31 -7.31 -8.07
C TRP A 142 -0.24 -7.72 -6.60
N GLU A 143 0.85 -7.36 -5.93
CA GLU A 143 1.08 -7.69 -4.53
C GLU A 143 0.14 -6.95 -3.58
N ALA A 144 -0.23 -5.70 -3.89
CA ALA A 144 -1.22 -4.95 -3.13
C ALA A 144 -2.62 -5.58 -3.22
N HIS A 145 -3.05 -6.03 -4.40
CA HIS A 145 -4.33 -6.73 -4.57
C HIS A 145 -4.33 -8.10 -3.89
N LYS A 146 -3.22 -8.85 -3.93
CA LYS A 146 -3.10 -10.11 -3.19
C LYS A 146 -3.17 -9.88 -1.67
N THR A 147 -2.46 -8.87 -1.18
CA THR A 147 -2.50 -8.47 0.24
C THR A 147 -3.94 -8.13 0.65
N ALA A 148 -4.67 -7.36 -0.17
CA ALA A 148 -6.09 -7.07 0.06
C ALA A 148 -6.97 -8.33 0.08
N GLY A 149 -6.75 -9.27 -0.85
CA GLY A 149 -7.47 -10.55 -0.90
C GLY A 149 -7.24 -11.41 0.35
N ASP A 150 -5.98 -11.53 0.78
CA ASP A 150 -5.63 -12.24 2.01
C ASP A 150 -6.29 -11.62 3.24
N TYR A 151 -6.39 -10.29 3.29
CA TYR A 151 -7.11 -9.59 4.36
C TYR A 151 -8.61 -9.90 4.37
N MET A 152 -9.26 -9.85 3.20
CA MET A 152 -10.69 -10.16 3.06
C MET A 152 -11.00 -11.59 3.52
N LEU A 153 -10.14 -12.55 3.17
CA LEU A 153 -10.24 -13.94 3.62
C LEU A 153 -9.97 -14.09 5.12
N ALA A 154 -9.04 -13.31 5.69
CA ALA A 154 -8.76 -13.35 7.12
C ALA A 154 -9.91 -12.82 7.98
N ILE A 155 -10.63 -11.79 7.49
CA ILE A 155 -11.84 -11.29 8.16
C ILE A 155 -13.00 -12.28 8.06
N ASP A 156 -13.12 -13.00 6.94
CA ASP A 156 -14.14 -14.01 6.66
C ASP A 156 -15.58 -13.52 6.93
N ARG A 157 -15.89 -12.29 6.51
CA ARG A 157 -17.24 -11.73 6.55
C ARG A 157 -17.82 -11.60 5.16
N HIS A 158 -19.10 -11.94 5.03
CA HIS A 158 -19.83 -11.92 3.77
C HIS A 158 -19.63 -10.64 2.96
N ASP A 159 -19.64 -9.49 3.64
CA ASP A 159 -19.58 -8.19 2.99
C ASP A 159 -18.18 -7.84 2.44
N TYR A 160 -17.12 -8.45 2.99
CA TYR A 160 -15.75 -8.40 2.46
C TYR A 160 -15.53 -9.41 1.34
N ILE A 161 -16.08 -10.62 1.49
CA ILE A 161 -15.99 -11.68 0.48
C ILE A 161 -16.71 -11.26 -0.81
N ASP A 162 -17.91 -10.70 -0.70
CA ASP A 162 -18.69 -10.23 -1.85
C ASP A 162 -17.97 -9.10 -2.61
N GLU A 163 -17.36 -8.16 -1.88
CA GLU A 163 -16.53 -7.11 -2.47
C GLU A 163 -15.32 -7.70 -3.21
N GLY A 164 -14.60 -8.63 -2.58
CA GLY A 164 -13.44 -9.29 -3.18
C GLY A 164 -13.80 -10.06 -4.47
N LEU A 165 -14.96 -10.72 -4.51
CA LEU A 165 -15.47 -11.40 -5.69
C LEU A 165 -15.84 -10.40 -6.81
N GLN A 166 -16.52 -9.30 -6.48
CA GLN A 166 -16.88 -8.26 -7.45
C GLN A 166 -15.66 -7.55 -8.04
N LEU A 167 -14.61 -7.36 -7.24
CA LEU A 167 -13.35 -6.76 -7.69
C LEU A 167 -12.45 -7.73 -8.45
N MET A 168 -12.84 -9.02 -8.58
CA MET A 168 -12.03 -10.10 -9.14
C MET A 168 -10.73 -10.37 -8.35
N ILE A 169 -10.66 -9.94 -7.10
CA ILE A 169 -9.55 -10.24 -6.19
C ILE A 169 -9.69 -11.65 -5.62
N LEU A 170 -10.92 -12.07 -5.36
CA LEU A 170 -11.25 -13.42 -4.89
C LEU A 170 -11.96 -14.21 -6.00
N CYS A 171 -11.92 -15.53 -5.90
CA CYS A 171 -12.75 -16.44 -6.68
C CYS A 171 -13.37 -17.51 -5.78
N SER A 172 -14.45 -18.12 -6.25
CA SER A 172 -15.05 -19.27 -5.58
C SER A 172 -14.48 -20.57 -6.15
N THR A 173 -14.00 -21.44 -5.26
CA THR A 173 -13.59 -22.81 -5.59
C THR A 173 -14.80 -23.70 -5.88
N GLU A 174 -14.56 -24.87 -6.47
CA GLU A 174 -15.59 -25.91 -6.69
C GLU A 174 -16.28 -26.35 -5.38
N THR A 175 -15.60 -26.16 -4.24
CA THR A 175 -16.11 -26.50 -2.90
C THR A 175 -16.96 -25.39 -2.26
N GLY A 176 -17.12 -24.25 -2.94
CA GLY A 176 -17.84 -23.08 -2.42
C GLY A 176 -17.03 -22.21 -1.45
N LYS A 177 -15.77 -22.57 -1.17
CA LYS A 177 -14.83 -21.70 -0.43
C LYS A 177 -14.28 -20.61 -1.35
N CYS A 178 -13.97 -19.44 -0.78
CA CYS A 178 -13.28 -18.38 -1.51
C CYS A 178 -11.75 -18.46 -1.30
N GLU A 179 -11.01 -18.08 -2.33
CA GLU A 179 -9.54 -17.94 -2.30
C GLU A 179 -9.10 -16.72 -3.13
N VAL A 180 -7.84 -16.30 -2.99
CA VAL A 180 -7.28 -15.23 -3.79
C VAL A 180 -7.14 -15.68 -5.25
N SER A 181 -7.65 -14.87 -6.17
CA SER A 181 -7.71 -15.18 -7.60
C SER A 181 -6.55 -14.54 -8.34
N ASP A 182 -5.46 -15.26 -8.52
CA ASP A 182 -4.33 -14.80 -9.34
C ASP A 182 -4.82 -14.36 -10.74
N ASP A 183 -5.59 -15.20 -11.43
CA ASP A 183 -6.08 -14.88 -12.77
C ASP A 183 -7.06 -13.70 -12.78
N GLY A 184 -7.88 -13.55 -11.73
CA GLY A 184 -8.77 -12.42 -11.55
C GLY A 184 -8.01 -11.11 -11.36
N ILE A 185 -6.96 -11.11 -10.54
CA ILE A 185 -6.08 -9.96 -10.35
C ILE A 185 -5.37 -9.63 -11.66
N ARG A 186 -4.87 -10.61 -12.44
CA ARG A 186 -4.18 -10.34 -13.73
C ARG A 186 -5.13 -9.64 -14.68
N ARG A 187 -6.36 -10.14 -14.75
CA ARG A 187 -7.42 -9.57 -15.56
C ARG A 187 -7.75 -8.15 -15.12
N ARG A 188 -7.87 -7.90 -13.81
CA ARG A 188 -8.10 -6.57 -13.25
C ARG A 188 -6.98 -5.58 -13.61
N LEU A 189 -5.72 -5.97 -13.45
CA LEU A 189 -4.57 -5.13 -13.79
C LEU A 189 -4.56 -4.75 -15.28
N ASN A 190 -4.88 -5.71 -16.15
CA ASN A 190 -5.01 -5.47 -17.57
C ASN A 190 -6.20 -4.52 -17.87
N GLU A 191 -7.41 -4.89 -17.44
CA GLU A 191 -8.65 -4.20 -17.83
C GLU A 191 -8.80 -2.81 -17.19
N SER A 192 -8.32 -2.63 -15.95
CA SER A 192 -8.51 -1.39 -15.18
C SER A 192 -7.30 -0.46 -15.22
N TYR A 193 -6.08 -1.01 -15.30
CA TYR A 193 -4.83 -0.25 -15.22
C TYR A 193 -4.03 -0.27 -16.53
N GLY A 194 -4.40 -1.13 -17.50
CA GLY A 194 -3.62 -1.30 -18.73
C GLY A 194 -2.25 -1.94 -18.48
N LEU A 195 -2.10 -2.71 -17.41
CA LEU A 195 -0.83 -3.32 -17.00
C LEU A 195 -0.79 -4.81 -17.35
N PHE A 196 0.34 -5.25 -17.91
CA PHE A 196 0.53 -6.61 -18.42
C PHE A 196 1.91 -7.13 -18.02
N ALA A 197 1.97 -8.39 -17.58
CA ALA A 197 3.21 -9.03 -17.14
C ALA A 197 4.30 -9.12 -18.23
N ASP A 198 3.91 -9.13 -19.51
CA ASP A 198 4.79 -9.48 -20.65
C ASP A 198 5.02 -8.34 -21.65
N GLY A 199 4.69 -7.08 -21.32
CA GLY A 199 5.01 -5.98 -22.25
C GLY A 199 4.72 -4.55 -21.78
N HIS A 200 3.85 -4.38 -20.79
CA HIS A 200 3.48 -3.06 -20.26
C HIS A 200 3.36 -3.14 -18.74
N GLN A 201 4.49 -3.31 -18.08
CA GLN A 201 4.55 -3.45 -16.62
C GLN A 201 4.51 -2.10 -15.88
N GLY A 202 4.56 -0.98 -16.61
CA GLY A 202 4.66 0.36 -16.05
C GLY A 202 6.08 0.72 -15.60
N ALA A 203 6.21 1.87 -14.94
CA ALA A 203 7.49 2.37 -14.42
C ALA A 203 7.98 1.52 -13.24
N LEU A 204 9.27 1.60 -12.96
CA LEU A 204 9.86 1.06 -11.74
C LEU A 204 9.44 1.91 -10.52
N ALA A 205 9.36 1.28 -9.35
CA ALA A 205 9.03 1.95 -8.10
C ALA A 205 9.94 3.16 -7.83
N SER A 206 11.24 3.04 -8.10
CA SER A 206 12.19 4.15 -7.94
C SER A 206 11.95 5.33 -8.89
N GLU A 207 11.47 5.08 -10.11
CA GLU A 207 11.06 6.12 -11.06
C GLU A 207 9.76 6.79 -10.62
N MET A 208 8.78 5.99 -10.17
CA MET A 208 7.51 6.49 -9.61
C MET A 208 7.73 7.41 -8.40
N MET A 209 8.74 7.09 -7.58
CA MET A 209 9.14 7.89 -6.42
C MET A 209 10.02 9.09 -6.76
N GLY A 210 10.44 9.26 -8.02
CA GLY A 210 11.36 10.33 -8.43
C GLY A 210 12.80 10.17 -7.91
N LEU A 211 13.16 8.95 -7.50
CA LEU A 211 14.52 8.60 -7.04
C LEU A 211 15.46 8.31 -8.22
N ARG A 212 14.90 7.92 -9.37
CA ARG A 212 15.60 7.69 -10.64
C ARG A 212 14.89 8.40 -11.79
N VAL A 213 15.65 8.64 -12.87
CA VAL A 213 15.21 9.28 -14.13
C VAL A 213 15.29 8.26 -15.25
#